data_AF-A0A822EBZ2-F1
#
_entry.id   AF-A0A822EBZ2-F1
#
_cell.length_a   1.000
_cell.length_b   1.000
_cell.length_c   1.000
_cell.angle_alpha   90.00
_cell.angle_beta   90.00
_cell.angle_gamma   90.00
#
_symmetry.space_group_name_H-M   'P 1'
#
loop_
_entity.id
_entity.type
_entity.pdbx_description
1 polymer ?
#
loop_
_entity_poly.entity_id
_entity_poly.type
_entity_poly.pdbx_seq_one_letter_code
_entity_poly.pdbx_strand_id
1 'polypeptide(L)' 'MSSVLVCPDGKTIEAEAAHGTVTRHYREHQKGRPTSTNPIASIF' A
#
# COMPACT_ATOMS: atom_id res chain seq x y z
N MET A 1 2.99 -9.51 0.41
CA MET A 1 2.13 -9.71 -0.77
C MET A 1 2.69 -8.79 -1.84
N SER A 2 2.92 -9.30 -3.05
CA SER A 2 3.31 -8.51 -4.21
C SER A 2 2.14 -8.53 -5.20
N SER A 3 1.67 -7.36 -5.63
CA SER A 3 0.60 -7.20 -6.61
C SER A 3 1.20 -6.58 -7.87
N VAL A 4 1.33 -7.38 -8.93
CA VAL A 4 1.95 -6.96 -10.19
C VAL A 4 0.99 -7.28 -11.33
N LEU A 5 0.60 -6.26 -12.09
CA LEU A 5 -0.13 -6.39 -13.35
C LEU A 5 0.87 -6.26 -14.51
N VAL A 6 0.78 -7.15 -15.49
CA VAL A 6 1.66 -7.14 -16.67
C VAL A 6 0.80 -6.94 -17.91
N CYS A 7 1.16 -5.97 -18.76
CA CYS A 7 0.48 -5.77 -20.04
C CYS A 7 0.70 -6.96 -20.98
N PRO A 8 -0.24 -7.24 -21.92
CA PRO A 8 -0.11 -8.36 -22.85
C PRO A 8 1.17 -8.35 -23.71
N ASP A 9 1.76 -7.17 -23.93
CA ASP A 9 3.02 -7.00 -24.66
C ASP A 9 4.27 -7.30 -23.82
N GLY A 10 4.12 -7.53 -22.51
CA GLY A 10 5.16 -7.85 -21.55
C GLY A 10 6.13 -6.70 -21.24
N LYS A 11 5.92 -5.49 -21.77
CA LYS A 11 6.85 -4.36 -21.63
C LYS A 11 6.49 -3.45 -20.47
N THR A 12 5.19 -3.31 -20.20
CA THR A 12 4.69 -2.44 -19.14
C THR A 12 4.20 -3.28 -17.97
N ILE A 13 4.58 -2.86 -16.77
CA ILE A 13 4.13 -3.44 -15.51
C ILE A 13 3.57 -2.36 -14.60
N GLU A 14 2.59 -2.72 -13.78
CA GLU A 14 2.07 -1.90 -12.69
C GLU A 14 2.26 -2.68 -11.38
N ALA A 15 2.87 -2.03 -10.39
CA ALA A 15 3.02 -2.58 -9.04
C ALA A 15 2.15 -1.79 -8.07
N GLU A 16 1.29 -2.48 -7.32
CA GLU A 16 0.37 -1.86 -6.36
C GLU A 16 0.74 -2.24 -4.92
N ALA A 17 0.93 -1.24 -4.07
CA ALA A 17 1.06 -1.45 -2.64
C ALA A 17 -0.32 -1.72 -2.02
N ALA A 18 -0.58 -2.96 -1.62
CA ALA A 18 -1.83 -3.32 -0.96
C ALA A 18 -1.88 -2.73 0.46
N HIS A 19 -2.55 -1.59 0.64
CA HIS A 19 -2.70 -0.96 1.96
C HIS A 19 -4.09 -0.33 2.17
N GLY A 20 -5.10 -1.16 2.46
CA GLY A 20 -6.49 -0.73 2.63
C GLY A 20 -6.83 0.04 3.93
N THR A 21 -5.88 0.18 4.86
CA THR A 21 -6.17 0.75 6.20
C THR A 21 -5.53 2.12 6.46
N VAL A 22 -4.83 2.73 5.50
CA VAL A 22 -4.11 4.01 5.71
C VAL A 22 -5.08 5.10 6.18
N THR A 23 -6.25 5.22 5.54
CA THR A 23 -7.23 6.25 5.88
C THR A 23 -7.74 6.09 7.32
N ARG A 24 -7.93 4.85 7.79
CA ARG A 24 -8.29 4.59 9.19
C ARG A 24 -7.16 4.99 10.11
N HIS A 25 -5.93 4.57 9.81
CA HIS A 25 -4.74 4.85 10.62
C HIS A 25 -4.47 6.35 10.74
N TYR A 26 -4.69 7.10 9.65
CA TYR A 26 -4.61 8.55 9.64
C TYR A 26 -5.66 9.21 10.54
N ARG A 27 -6.91 8.74 10.52
CA ARG A 27 -7.99 9.23 11.41
C ARG A 27 -7.72 8.90 12.88
N GLU A 28 -7.12 7.74 13.18
CA GLU A 28 -6.70 7.36 14.53
C GLU A 28 -5.58 8.27 15.05
N HIS A 29 -4.57 8.55 14.20
CA HIS A 29 -3.50 9.50 14.48
C HIS A 29 -4.04 10.91 14.79
N GLN A 30 -5.00 11.42 14.00
CA GLN A 30 -5.62 12.72 14.26
C GLN A 30 -6.34 12.80 15.62
N LYS A 31 -6.79 11.67 16.16
CA LYS A 31 -7.43 11.58 17.49
C LYS A 31 -6.41 11.38 18.63
N GLY A 32 -5.11 11.44 18.33
CA GLY A 32 -4.03 11.19 19.30
C GLY A 32 -3.89 9.73 19.72
N ARG A 33 -4.52 8.79 18.99
CA ARG A 33 -4.45 7.36 19.31
C ARG A 33 -3.21 6.72 18.69
N PRO A 34 -2.61 5.72 19.36
CA PRO A 34 -1.50 4.97 18.78
C PRO A 34 -1.96 4.28 17.51
N THR A 35 -1.19 4.46 16.44
CA THR A 35 -1.41 3.80 15.16
C THR A 35 -0.09 3.24 14.67
N SER A 36 -0.14 2.20 13.84
CA SER A 36 1.03 1.66 13.14
C SER A 36 0.70 1.50 11.67
N THR A 37 1.59 1.97 10.80
CA THR A 37 1.55 1.68 9.37
C THR A 37 2.89 1.07 8.98
N ASN A 38 2.88 0.07 8.11
CA ASN A 38 4.08 -0.54 7.57
C ASN A 38 4.06 -0.43 6.04
N PRO A 39 4.95 0.37 5.43
CA PRO A 39 5.03 0.55 3.98
C PRO A 39 5.91 -0.52 3.30
N ILE A 40 6.09 -1.70 3.90
CA ILE A 40 6.91 -2.78 3.32
C ILE A 40 6.52 -3.13 1.87
N ALA A 41 5.23 -3.04 1.54
CA ALA A 41 4.72 -3.30 0.19
C ALA A 41 5.09 -2.21 -0.85
N SER A 42 5.69 -1.10 -0.44
CA SER A 42 6.21 -0.06 -1.35
C SER A 42 7.72 -0.20 -1.59
N ILE A 43 8.39 -1.11 -0.87
CA ILE A 43 9.84 -1.37 -0.98
C ILE A 43 10.11 -2.52 -1.96
N PHE A 44 9.14 -3.43 -2.11
CA PHE A 44 9.20 -4.63 -2.94
C PHE A 44 8.18 -4.54 -4.07
#